data_AF-A0A7V9PYX5-F1
#
_entry.id   AF-A0A7V9PYX5-F1
#
_cell.length_a   1.000
_cell.length_b   1.000
_cell.length_c   1.000
_cell.angle_alpha   90.00
_cell.angle_beta   90.00
_cell.angle_gamma   90.00
#
_symmetry.space_group_name_H-M   'P 1'
#
loop_
_entity.id
_entity.type
_entity.pdbx_description
1 polymer ?
#
loop_
_entity_poly.entity_id
_entity_poly.type
_entity_poly.pdbx_seq_one_letter_code
_entity_poly.pdbx_strand_id
1 'polypeptide(L)' 'MVPVLIAGLLAMVSAVVIGPKFIERLRAQDLGQQIRAEGPAHHLVKQGTPTMGGVLIVGCAVLPFLALSQYT' A
#
# COMPACT_ATOMS: atom_id res chain seq x y z
N MET A 1 7.05 -18.10 17.97
CA MET A 1 7.42 -17.96 16.55
C MET A 1 6.22 -18.14 15.62
N VAL A 2 5.38 -19.17 15.83
CA VAL A 2 4.17 -19.41 15.01
C VAL A 2 3.23 -18.18 14.88
N PRO A 3 2.93 -17.39 15.94
CA PRO A 3 2.04 -16.23 15.80
C PRO A 3 2.57 -15.14 14.86
N VAL A 4 3.89 -14.96 14.82
CA VAL A 4 4.56 -13.99 13.92
C VAL A 4 4.40 -14.41 12.46
N LEU A 5 4.51 -15.72 12.18
CA LEU A 5 4.29 -16.25 10.83
C LEU A 5 2.84 -16.07 10.38
N ILE A 6 1.88 -16.30 11.28
CA ILE A 6 0.45 -16.08 11.02
C ILE A 6 0.18 -14.60 10.76
N ALA A 7 0.76 -13.69 11.55
CA ALA A 7 0.65 -12.25 11.35
C ALA A 7 1.20 -11.81 9.99
N GLY A 8 2.37 -12.34 9.58
CA GLY A 8 2.95 -12.07 8.27
C GLY A 8 2.08 -12.55 7.11
N LEU A 9 1.47 -13.73 7.22
CA LEU A 9 0.55 -14.24 6.21
C LEU A 9 -0.71 -13.36 6.09
N LEU A 10 -1.30 -12.97 7.23
CA LEU A 10 -2.46 -12.09 7.25
C LEU A 10 -2.14 -10.70 6.69
N ALA A 11 -0.95 -10.16 6.98
CA ALA A 11 -0.48 -8.90 6.41
C ALA A 11 -0.41 -8.97 4.87
N MET A 12 0.16 -10.04 4.33
CA MET A 12 0.25 -10.24 2.89
C MET A 12 -1.13 -10.39 2.23
N VAL A 13 -1.97 -11.27 2.76
CA VAL A 13 -3.31 -11.51 2.20
C VAL A 13 -4.17 -10.24 2.25
N SER A 14 -4.15 -9.51 3.37
CA SER A 14 -4.90 -8.26 3.51
C SER A 14 -4.41 -7.19 2.53
N ALA A 15 -3.09 -7.03 2.33
CA ALA A 15 -2.55 -6.06 1.38
C ALA A 15 -3.00 -6.34 -0.07
N VAL A 16 -3.03 -7.62 -0.48
CA VAL A 16 -3.48 -8.03 -1.82
C VAL A 16 -4.98 -7.81 -2.01
N VAL A 17 -5.80 -8.17 -1.00
CA VAL A 17 -7.26 -8.05 -1.09
C VAL A 17 -7.73 -6.60 -1.03
N ILE A 18 -7.11 -5.78 -0.17
CA ILE A 18 -7.51 -4.38 0.05
C ILE A 18 -6.89 -3.45 -1.01
N GLY A 19 -5.74 -3.83 -1.57
CA GLY A 19 -4.95 -3.03 -2.51
C GLY A 19 -5.73 -2.38 -3.66
N PRO A 20 -6.54 -3.12 -4.44
CA PRO A 20 -7.29 -2.54 -5.56
C PRO A 20 -8.23 -1.40 -5.14
N LYS A 21 -9.02 -1.61 -4.09
CA LYS A 21 -9.93 -0.58 -3.56
C LYS A 21 -9.19 0.62 -2.99
N PHE A 22 -8.05 0.38 -2.36
CA PHE A 22 -7.20 1.45 -1.84
C PHE A 22 -6.62 2.31 -2.98
N ILE A 23 -6.15 1.68 -4.05
CA ILE A 23 -5.66 2.35 -5.27
C ILE A 23 -6.76 3.19 -5.92
N GLU A 24 -7.97 2.65 -6.08
CA GLU A 24 -9.12 3.38 -6.63
C GLU A 24 -9.45 4.60 -5.78
N ARG A 25 -9.44 4.47 -4.45
CA ARG A 25 -9.69 5.57 -3.53
C ARG A 25 -8.64 6.68 -3.65
N LEU A 26 -7.35 6.32 -3.74
CA LEU A 26 -6.28 7.30 -3.93
C LEU A 26 -6.40 8.02 -5.27
N ARG A 27 -6.77 7.30 -6.34
CA ARG A 27 -7.04 7.92 -7.66
C ARG A 27 -8.23 8.87 -7.60
N ALA A 28 -9.31 8.50 -6.91
CA ALA A 28 -10.50 9.34 -6.75
C ALA A 28 -10.27 10.60 -5.91
N GLN A 29 -9.19 10.64 -5.12
CA GLN A 29 -8.79 11.79 -4.31
C GLN A 29 -7.69 12.64 -4.98
N ASP A 30 -7.39 12.38 -6.26
CA ASP A 30 -6.30 13.04 -7.00
C ASP A 30 -4.92 12.94 -6.32
N LEU A 31 -4.73 11.92 -5.48
CA LEU A 31 -3.45 11.63 -4.80
C LEU A 31 -2.48 10.89 -5.74
N GLY A 32 -2.53 11.21 -7.03
CA GLY A 32 -1.67 10.67 -8.07
C GLY A 32 -0.42 11.54 -8.29
N GLN A 33 0.64 10.92 -8.78
CA GLN A 33 1.87 11.63 -9.12
C GLN A 33 1.63 12.56 -10.32
N GLN A 34 1.79 13.86 -10.09
CA GLN A 34 1.77 14.89 -11.13
C GLN A 34 3.17 15.01 -11.75
N ILE A 35 3.31 14.65 -13.02
CA ILE A 35 4.57 14.75 -13.76
C ILE A 35 4.60 16.07 -14.51
N ARG A 36 5.71 16.80 -14.41
CA ARG A 36 5.90 18.08 -15.13
C ARG A 36 6.11 17.83 -16.62
N ALA A 37 5.55 18.69 -17.47
CA ALA A 37 5.62 18.56 -18.93
C ALA A 37 7.05 18.75 -19.50
N GLU A 38 7.94 19.43 -18.77
CA GLU A 38 9.36 19.65 -19.13
C GLU A 38 10.23 18.38 -19.06
N GLY A 39 9.68 17.26 -18.56
CA GLY A 39 10.42 16.01 -18.38
C GLY A 39 10.54 15.17 -19.66
N PRO A 40 11.41 14.14 -19.68
CA PRO A 40 11.51 13.24 -20.82
C PRO A 40 10.17 12.53 -21.05
N ALA A 41 9.76 12.39 -22.32
CA ALA A 41 8.43 11.88 -22.69
C ALA A 41 8.06 10.54 -22.04
N HIS A 42 9.04 9.66 -21.81
CA HIS A 42 8.82 8.37 -21.15
C HIS A 42 8.34 8.48 -19.68
N HIS A 43 8.61 9.60 -18.99
CA HIS A 43 8.15 9.82 -17.62
C HIS A 43 6.66 10.19 -17.54
N LEU A 44 6.07 10.71 -18.61
CA LEU A 44 4.64 11.05 -18.66
C LEU A 44 3.75 9.81 -18.51
N VAL A 45 4.26 8.62 -18.84
CA VAL A 45 3.56 7.33 -18.64
C VAL A 45 3.21 7.07 -17.17
N LYS A 46 3.94 7.67 -16.23
CA LYS A 46 3.70 7.53 -14.79
C LYS A 46 2.68 8.53 -14.24
N GLN A 47 2.15 9.42 -15.07
CA GLN A 47 1.16 10.42 -14.65
C GLN A 47 -0.08 9.73 -14.05
N GLY A 48 -0.53 10.22 -12.90
CA GLY A 48 -1.69 9.66 -12.21
C GLY A 48 -1.43 8.32 -11.50
N THR A 49 -0.17 7.86 -11.41
CA THR A 49 0.17 6.72 -10.54
C THR A 49 -0.10 7.11 -9.09
N PRO A 50 -0.94 6.36 -8.33
CA PRO A 50 -1.29 6.70 -6.96
C PRO A 50 -0.05 6.76 -6.08
N THR A 51 0.06 7.83 -5.31
CA THR A 51 1.10 8.02 -4.30
C THR A 51 0.58 7.46 -2.96
N MET A 52 1.48 6.94 -2.10
CA MET A 52 1.17 6.35 -0.77
C MET A 52 0.80 4.86 -0.69
N GLY A 53 1.24 4.02 -1.63
CA GLY A 53 1.13 2.55 -1.46
C GLY A 53 1.78 2.01 -0.18
N GLY A 54 2.83 2.68 0.33
CA GLY A 54 3.49 2.29 1.58
C GLY A 54 2.60 2.37 2.82
N VAL A 55 1.59 3.26 2.84
CA VAL A 55 0.64 3.37 3.96
C VAL A 55 -0.18 2.10 4.09
N LEU A 56 -0.62 1.52 2.96
CA LEU A 56 -1.31 0.25 2.94
C LEU A 56 -0.42 -0.87 3.47
N ILE A 57 0.84 -0.96 3.00
CA ILE A 57 1.76 -2.01 3.42
C ILE A 57 2.06 -1.93 4.93
N VAL A 58 2.36 -0.74 5.44
CA VAL A 58 2.64 -0.54 6.87
C VAL A 58 1.39 -0.84 7.70
N GLY A 59 0.22 -0.35 7.29
CA GLY A 59 -1.04 -0.66 7.97
C GLY A 59 -1.34 -2.15 8.03
N CYS A 60 -1.22 -2.84 6.89
CA CYS A 60 -1.40 -4.29 6.79
C CYS A 60 -0.34 -5.08 7.56
N ALA A 61 0.87 -4.57 7.76
CA ALA A 61 1.90 -5.23 8.56
C ALA A 61 1.69 -5.02 10.07
N VAL A 62 1.40 -3.79 10.48
CA VAL A 62 1.31 -3.41 11.90
C VAL A 62 0.05 -3.97 12.55
N LEU A 63 -1.11 -3.94 11.87
CA LEU A 63 -2.38 -4.38 12.48
C LEU A 63 -2.37 -5.87 12.88
N PRO A 64 -2.04 -6.83 12.00
CA PRO A 64 -1.97 -8.24 12.38
C PRO A 64 -0.84 -8.52 13.35
N PHE A 65 0.30 -7.81 13.22
CA PHE A 65 1.42 -7.97 14.15
C PHE A 65 1.02 -7.57 15.57
N LEU A 66 0.43 -6.40 15.77
CA LEU A 66 -0.02 -5.96 17.10
C LEU A 66 -1.14 -6.85 17.65
N ALA A 67 -2.04 -7.36 16.80
CA ALA A 67 -3.14 -8.20 17.25
C ALA A 67 -2.72 -9.62 17.69
N LEU A 68 -1.70 -10.20 17.05
CA LEU A 68 -1.30 -11.60 17.24
C LEU A 68 0.03 -11.77 17.99
N SER A 69 0.88 -10.74 17.99
CA SER A 69 2.14 -10.79 18.70
C SER A 69 1.88 -10.72 20.20
N GLN A 70 2.15 -11.84 20.88
CA GLN A 70 2.12 -11.94 22.35
C GLN A 70 3.32 -11.22 23.03
N TYR A 71 3.98 -10.32 22.31
CA TYR A 71 5.03 -9.44 22.83
C TYR A 71 4.51 -8.03 23.15
N THR A 72 3.20 -7.90 23.35
CA THR A 72 2.55 -6.77 24.05
C THR A 72 2.24 -7.21 25.47
#